data_AF-A0A354U939-F1
#
_entry.id   AF-A0A354U939-F1
#
_cell.length_a   1.000
_cell.length_b   1.000
_cell.length_c   1.000
_cell.angle_alpha   90.00
_cell.angle_beta   90.00
_cell.angle_gamma   90.00
#
_symmetry.space_group_name_H-M   'P 1'
#
loop_
_entity.id
_entity.type
_entity.pdbx_description
1 polymer ?
#
loop_
_entity_poly.entity_id
_entity_poly.type
_entity_poly.pdbx_seq_one_letter_code
_entity_poly.pdbx_strand_id
1 'polypeptide(L)'
;MFVFPLEKRRNKGKVRERKIKKEENEMGTCSLILCGTHCERPAKVGETIGFYVSPITFAANRVCFDATVRWKLKYNGEFFLKEGEFSAGDRSAGVTFTADRPGWYMAIFEVFRNGKLDATGKIGALVEPERLEAALPVPEDFDEFWKKQLDSLHRIPAEMRLTPLNSSGLISTFALQANGGDDGVPVRGVLARPVKTVRGGHPAILLPHGAGVRSSDYGRIAVWAAKGFLALDINAHGLENGRDPDWYAEKEKEYAGYPVRGFESGDPEAPYMRNVFLRVVRALECLTDMPEWDGRNLWVFGGSQGAWQGLAGAALMPKVSGAALWIPAGCDIYVGGWPFAHLIGKTRPEGLRRTLPYYDGGSFATRIKDIPVMFSMGLIDEVCKADGVSAVYNRLATPLKRRELHERMQHETGSSVILELTRFIMGNLK
;
A
#
# COMPACT_ATOMS: atom_id res chain seq x y z
N MET A 1 -63.77 -21.20 36.49
CA MET A 1 -64.31 -19.87 36.83
C MET A 1 -63.55 -18.88 35.93
N PHE A 2 -63.99 -18.40 34.77
CA PHE A 2 -65.27 -18.30 34.04
C PHE A 2 -65.02 -18.65 32.55
N VAL A 3 -65.73 -19.63 31.97
CA VAL A 3 -66.83 -19.52 30.95
C VAL A 3 -66.35 -19.47 29.47
N PHE A 4 -66.58 -20.58 28.76
CA PHE A 4 -66.65 -20.80 27.28
C PHE A 4 -68.01 -20.26 26.71
N PRO A 5 -68.41 -20.48 25.44
CA PRO A 5 -67.79 -20.35 24.10
C PRO A 5 -68.73 -19.57 23.12
N LEU A 6 -68.42 -19.49 21.82
CA LEU A 6 -69.46 -19.49 20.78
C LEU A 6 -68.93 -20.04 19.44
N GLU A 7 -69.51 -21.17 19.03
CA GLU A 7 -69.36 -21.82 17.73
C GLU A 7 -70.04 -21.03 16.60
N LYS A 8 -69.56 -21.20 15.36
CA LYS A 8 -70.39 -21.74 14.27
C LYS A 8 -69.57 -22.26 13.09
N ARG A 9 -69.90 -23.49 12.68
CA ARG A 9 -69.37 -24.28 11.55
C ARG A 9 -69.97 -23.87 10.19
N ARG A 10 -69.28 -24.37 9.14
CA ARG A 10 -69.62 -24.55 7.71
C ARG A 10 -69.32 -23.32 6.82
N ASN A 11 -68.66 -23.45 5.67
CA ASN A 11 -68.94 -24.44 4.63
C ASN A 11 -67.72 -24.77 3.75
N LYS A 12 -67.74 -26.00 3.20
CA LYS A 12 -66.79 -26.55 2.23
C LYS A 12 -66.92 -25.87 0.85
N GLY A 13 -65.82 -25.79 0.11
CA GLY A 13 -65.80 -25.90 -1.35
C GLY A 13 -65.29 -24.69 -2.12
N LYS A 14 -64.03 -24.75 -2.57
CA LYS A 14 -63.68 -24.90 -3.99
C LYS A 14 -62.16 -24.87 -4.14
N VAL A 15 -61.64 -25.96 -4.66
CA VAL A 15 -60.28 -26.10 -5.18
C VAL A 15 -60.04 -24.97 -6.19
N ARG A 16 -59.10 -24.09 -5.90
CA ARG A 16 -58.46 -23.23 -6.89
C ARG A 16 -57.00 -23.67 -6.91
N GLU A 17 -56.64 -24.44 -7.93
CA GLU A 17 -55.25 -24.59 -8.37
C GLU A 17 -54.69 -23.19 -8.60
N ARG A 18 -53.95 -22.68 -7.61
CA ARG A 18 -53.06 -21.56 -7.81
C ARG A 18 -51.70 -22.14 -8.14
N LYS A 19 -51.48 -22.35 -9.44
CA LYS A 19 -50.14 -22.24 -10.04
C LYS A 19 -49.59 -20.87 -9.64
N ILE A 20 -48.79 -20.83 -8.58
CA ILE A 20 -47.96 -19.66 -8.27
C ILE A 20 -46.54 -20.03 -8.72
N LYS A 21 -46.12 -19.26 -9.71
CA LYS A 21 -44.81 -19.18 -10.37
C LYS A 21 -43.66 -19.57 -9.45
N LYS A 22 -42.87 -20.53 -9.94
CA LYS A 22 -41.52 -20.84 -9.47
C LYS A 22 -40.56 -20.14 -10.43
N GLU A 23 -40.34 -18.85 -10.21
CA GLU A 23 -39.49 -17.92 -10.98
C GLU A 23 -39.62 -16.59 -10.22
N GLU A 24 -38.62 -15.84 -9.76
CA GLU A 24 -37.20 -15.68 -10.08
C GLU A 24 -36.54 -14.95 -8.89
N ASN A 25 -35.21 -14.99 -8.83
CA ASN A 25 -34.35 -13.98 -8.20
C ASN A 25 -34.33 -13.88 -6.66
N GLU A 26 -33.73 -14.88 -6.02
CA GLU A 26 -32.57 -14.57 -5.17
C GLU A 26 -31.32 -15.05 -5.88
N MET A 27 -30.99 -14.43 -7.03
CA MET A 27 -29.64 -14.53 -7.57
C MET A 27 -28.74 -13.75 -6.62
N GLY A 28 -28.28 -14.41 -5.56
CA GLY A 28 -27.17 -13.91 -4.77
C GLY A 28 -26.00 -13.61 -5.70
N THR A 29 -25.25 -12.54 -5.41
CA THR A 29 -24.02 -12.18 -6.13
C THR A 29 -23.08 -13.38 -6.18
N CYS A 30 -22.56 -13.77 -7.37
CA CYS A 30 -21.49 -14.78 -7.42
C CYS A 30 -20.19 -14.15 -6.83
N SER A 31 -19.42 -14.93 -6.08
CA SER A 31 -18.03 -14.64 -5.73
C SER A 31 -17.09 -15.41 -6.67
N LEU A 32 -15.82 -15.01 -6.72
CA LEU A 32 -14.81 -15.69 -7.54
C LEU A 32 -13.74 -16.34 -6.66
N ILE A 33 -13.50 -17.64 -6.88
CA ILE A 33 -12.23 -18.26 -6.50
C ILE A 33 -11.28 -18.10 -7.68
N LEU A 34 -10.10 -17.57 -7.41
CA LEU A 34 -9.03 -17.36 -8.39
C LEU A 34 -7.77 -18.04 -7.88
N CYS A 35 -7.08 -18.77 -8.76
CA CYS A 35 -5.81 -19.44 -8.47
C CYS A 35 -4.84 -19.30 -9.64
N GLY A 36 -3.57 -19.02 -9.35
CA GLY A 36 -2.49 -18.99 -10.32
C GLY A 36 -1.55 -20.19 -10.19
N THR A 37 -0.88 -20.60 -11.28
CA THR A 37 0.13 -21.67 -11.23
C THR A 37 1.46 -21.24 -10.60
N HIS A 38 1.69 -19.93 -10.46
CA HIS A 38 2.93 -19.32 -9.95
C HIS A 38 2.63 -18.37 -8.79
N CYS A 39 1.85 -18.85 -7.81
CA CYS A 39 1.42 -18.07 -6.65
C CYS A 39 2.51 -17.94 -5.57
N GLU A 40 3.41 -18.93 -5.46
CA GLU A 40 4.45 -18.99 -4.42
C GLU A 40 5.82 -18.50 -4.90
N ARG A 41 6.00 -18.34 -6.22
CA ARG A 41 7.26 -17.86 -6.82
C ARG A 41 7.01 -17.12 -8.13
N PRO A 42 7.93 -16.23 -8.55
CA PRO A 42 7.94 -15.74 -9.92
C PRO A 42 8.10 -16.86 -10.95
N ALA A 43 7.50 -16.68 -12.12
CA ALA A 43 7.69 -17.54 -13.29
C ALA A 43 8.97 -17.18 -14.06
N LYS A 44 9.44 -18.09 -14.92
CA LYS A 44 10.52 -17.85 -15.88
C LYS A 44 10.00 -17.57 -17.28
N VAL A 45 10.79 -16.91 -18.11
CA VAL A 45 10.46 -16.76 -19.53
C VAL A 45 10.40 -18.15 -20.17
N GLY A 46 9.37 -18.41 -20.97
CA GLY A 46 9.11 -19.73 -21.55
C GLY A 46 8.32 -20.69 -20.66
N GLU A 47 8.09 -20.40 -19.38
CA GLU A 47 7.17 -21.19 -18.55
C GLU A 47 5.71 -20.91 -18.91
N THR A 48 4.87 -21.94 -18.85
CA THR A 48 3.41 -21.81 -19.02
C THR A 48 2.78 -21.32 -17.72
N ILE A 49 2.16 -20.16 -17.76
CA ILE A 49 1.44 -19.54 -16.66
C ILE A 49 -0.05 -19.81 -16.86
N GLY A 50 -0.72 -20.24 -15.79
CA GLY A 50 -2.16 -20.49 -15.77
C GLY A 50 -2.85 -19.64 -14.72
N PHE A 51 -3.96 -19.02 -15.09
CA PHE A 51 -4.89 -18.33 -14.21
C PHE A 51 -6.27 -18.99 -14.31
N TYR A 52 -6.73 -19.56 -13.20
CA TYR A 52 -7.99 -20.30 -13.14
C TYR A 52 -9.02 -19.53 -12.32
N VAL A 53 -10.28 -19.66 -12.71
CA VAL A 53 -11.40 -18.95 -12.10
C VAL A 53 -12.57 -19.89 -11.91
N SER A 54 -13.24 -19.78 -10.76
CA SER A 54 -14.47 -20.52 -10.46
C SER A 54 -15.48 -19.57 -9.82
N PRO A 55 -16.54 -19.19 -10.55
CA PRO A 55 -17.65 -18.43 -9.99
C PRO A 55 -18.47 -19.29 -9.03
N ILE A 56 -18.77 -18.80 -7.83
CA ILE A 56 -19.52 -19.51 -6.80
C ILE A 56 -20.70 -18.67 -6.32
N THR A 57 -21.89 -19.27 -6.23
CA THR A 57 -23.07 -18.62 -5.67
C THR A 57 -22.97 -18.52 -4.15
N PHE A 58 -23.13 -17.32 -3.61
CA PHE A 58 -23.04 -17.07 -2.16
C PHE A 58 -24.07 -17.88 -1.35
N ALA A 59 -25.30 -18.00 -1.86
CA ALA A 59 -26.41 -18.64 -1.15
C ALA A 59 -26.33 -20.19 -1.12
N ALA A 60 -25.62 -20.81 -2.06
CA ALA A 60 -25.61 -22.26 -2.19
C ALA A 60 -24.22 -22.91 -2.10
N ASN A 61 -23.14 -22.11 -2.06
CA ASN A 61 -21.75 -22.57 -2.18
C ASN A 61 -21.56 -23.53 -3.37
N ARG A 62 -22.25 -23.27 -4.48
CA ARG A 62 -22.21 -24.06 -5.70
C ARG A 62 -21.62 -23.23 -6.83
N VAL A 63 -20.83 -23.89 -7.68
CA VAL A 63 -20.29 -23.27 -8.90
C VAL A 63 -21.43 -22.77 -9.78
N CYS A 64 -21.32 -21.54 -10.27
CA CYS A 64 -22.26 -20.93 -11.22
C CYS A 64 -22.01 -21.53 -12.62
N PHE A 65 -22.38 -22.79 -12.87
CA PHE A 65 -22.07 -23.53 -14.12
C PHE A 65 -22.72 -22.93 -15.38
N ASP A 66 -23.78 -22.15 -15.21
CA ASP A 66 -24.54 -21.47 -16.26
C ASP A 66 -23.96 -20.09 -16.64
N ALA A 67 -22.87 -19.66 -15.99
CA ALA A 67 -22.24 -18.38 -16.27
C ALA A 67 -21.31 -18.45 -17.49
N THR A 68 -21.19 -17.33 -18.20
CA THR A 68 -20.12 -17.09 -19.17
C THR A 68 -19.04 -16.26 -18.50
N VAL A 69 -17.78 -16.66 -18.62
CA VAL A 69 -16.64 -15.91 -18.12
C VAL A 69 -15.89 -15.31 -19.31
N ARG A 70 -15.80 -13.98 -19.33
CA ARG A 70 -14.91 -13.25 -20.23
C ARG A 70 -13.63 -12.92 -19.51
N TRP A 71 -12.52 -12.93 -20.24
CA TRP A 71 -11.23 -12.62 -19.66
C TRP A 71 -10.37 -11.75 -20.57
N LYS A 72 -9.52 -10.93 -19.96
CA LYS A 72 -8.50 -10.11 -20.61
C LYS A 72 -7.16 -10.33 -19.95
N LEU A 73 -6.11 -10.52 -20.74
CA LEU A 73 -4.73 -10.63 -20.29
C LEU A 73 -3.98 -9.34 -20.65
N LYS A 74 -3.28 -8.79 -19.67
CA LYS A 74 -2.47 -7.57 -19.81
C LYS A 74 -1.02 -7.81 -19.40
N TYR A 75 -0.12 -7.06 -20.03
CA TYR A 75 1.29 -6.89 -19.67
C TYR A 75 1.53 -5.52 -19.01
N ASN A 76 2.26 -5.52 -17.91
CA ASN A 76 2.56 -4.40 -17.02
C ASN A 76 1.32 -3.55 -16.66
N GLY A 77 0.16 -4.22 -16.52
CA GLY A 77 -1.13 -3.60 -16.19
C GLY A 77 -1.75 -2.71 -17.27
N GLU A 78 -1.00 -2.38 -18.31
CA GLU A 78 -1.35 -1.38 -19.33
C GLU A 78 -1.59 -2.01 -20.70
N PHE A 79 -0.67 -2.85 -21.15
CA PHE A 79 -0.65 -3.33 -22.52
C PHE A 79 -1.56 -4.54 -22.68
N PHE A 80 -2.62 -4.41 -23.47
CA PHE A 80 -3.48 -5.52 -23.83
C PHE A 80 -2.70 -6.57 -24.63
N LEU A 81 -2.82 -7.83 -24.24
CA LEU A 81 -2.22 -8.96 -24.94
C LEU A 81 -3.26 -9.79 -25.69
N LYS A 82 -4.29 -10.25 -24.97
CA LYS A 82 -5.27 -11.21 -25.49
C LYS A 82 -6.55 -11.16 -24.66
N GLU A 83 -7.65 -11.58 -25.26
CA GLU A 83 -8.91 -11.85 -24.57
C GLU A 83 -9.55 -13.12 -25.09
N GLY A 84 -10.60 -13.55 -24.39
CA GLY A 84 -11.44 -14.66 -24.79
C GLY A 84 -12.61 -14.84 -23.85
N GLU A 85 -13.37 -15.90 -24.09
CA GLU A 85 -14.48 -16.29 -23.23
C GLU A 85 -14.60 -17.82 -23.16
N PHE A 86 -15.17 -18.30 -22.05
CA PHE A 86 -15.50 -19.70 -21.85
C PHE A 86 -16.72 -19.83 -20.96
N SER A 87 -17.37 -20.99 -20.99
CA SER A 87 -18.44 -21.32 -20.04
C SER A 87 -17.83 -21.70 -18.68
N ALA A 88 -18.39 -21.18 -17.59
CA ALA A 88 -18.05 -21.60 -16.22
C ALA A 88 -18.41 -23.08 -15.95
N GLY A 89 -19.17 -23.72 -16.85
CA GLY A 89 -19.42 -25.16 -16.89
C GLY A 89 -18.17 -26.00 -17.14
N ASP A 90 -17.16 -25.44 -17.81
CA ASP A 90 -15.91 -26.12 -18.11
C ASP A 90 -14.99 -26.11 -16.89
N ARG A 91 -14.82 -27.30 -16.29
CA ARG A 91 -14.06 -27.52 -15.05
C ARG A 91 -12.55 -27.35 -15.21
N SER A 92 -12.06 -27.21 -16.44
CA SER A 92 -10.64 -26.97 -16.75
C SER A 92 -10.38 -25.55 -17.28
N ALA A 93 -11.43 -24.73 -17.38
CA ALA A 93 -11.32 -23.44 -18.03
C ALA A 93 -10.53 -22.42 -17.18
N GLY A 94 -9.56 -21.82 -17.85
CA GLY A 94 -8.67 -20.81 -17.32
C GLY A 94 -7.87 -20.20 -18.47
N VAL A 95 -7.11 -19.17 -18.15
CA VAL A 95 -6.21 -18.53 -19.12
C VAL A 95 -4.85 -19.17 -18.96
N THR A 96 -4.36 -19.83 -20.00
CA THR A 96 -2.97 -20.29 -20.07
C THR A 96 -2.23 -19.52 -21.15
N PHE A 97 -0.99 -19.14 -20.86
CA PHE A 97 -0.11 -18.45 -21.78
C PHE A 97 1.35 -18.72 -21.42
N THR A 98 2.24 -18.55 -22.39
CA THR A 98 3.69 -18.61 -22.17
C THR A 98 4.23 -17.18 -22.23
N ALA A 99 4.91 -16.74 -21.18
CA ALA A 99 5.52 -15.42 -21.16
C ALA A 99 6.75 -15.40 -22.08
N ASP A 100 6.80 -14.42 -22.98
CA ASP A 100 7.89 -14.24 -23.95
C ASP A 100 8.98 -13.28 -23.46
N ARG A 101 8.73 -12.57 -22.35
CA ARG A 101 9.64 -11.57 -21.77
C ARG A 101 9.43 -11.39 -20.26
N PRO A 102 10.42 -10.85 -19.53
CA PRO A 102 10.24 -10.46 -18.14
C PRO A 102 9.17 -9.37 -17.97
N GLY A 103 8.51 -9.36 -16.82
CA GLY A 103 7.53 -8.32 -16.48
C GLY A 103 6.40 -8.80 -15.59
N TRP A 104 5.35 -8.00 -15.52
CA TRP A 104 4.16 -8.26 -14.74
C TRP A 104 2.99 -8.60 -15.67
N TYR A 105 2.30 -9.70 -15.40
CA TYR A 105 1.15 -10.14 -16.18
C TYR A 105 -0.07 -10.21 -15.27
N MET A 106 -1.21 -9.73 -15.78
CA MET A 106 -2.46 -9.70 -15.03
C MET A 106 -3.62 -10.15 -15.91
N ALA A 107 -4.41 -11.10 -15.38
CA ALA A 107 -5.70 -11.47 -15.95
C ALA A 107 -6.83 -10.78 -15.21
N ILE A 108 -7.79 -10.28 -15.98
CA ILE A 108 -9.05 -9.70 -15.51
C ILE A 108 -10.17 -10.62 -15.99
N PHE A 109 -11.04 -11.04 -15.08
CA PHE A 109 -12.18 -11.90 -15.32
C PHE A 109 -13.48 -11.14 -15.06
N GLU A 110 -14.45 -11.30 -15.96
CA GLU A 110 -15.80 -10.74 -15.87
C GLU A 110 -16.80 -11.90 -16.03
N VAL A 111 -17.63 -12.12 -15.02
CA VAL A 111 -18.63 -13.19 -15.01
C VAL A 111 -19.98 -12.63 -15.38
N PHE A 112 -20.59 -13.21 -16.41
CA PHE A 112 -21.91 -12.84 -16.89
C PHE A 112 -22.90 -13.97 -16.62
N ARG A 113 -24.03 -13.63 -15.99
CA ARG A 113 -25.21 -14.50 -15.85
C ARG A 113 -26.41 -13.82 -16.47
N ASN A 114 -27.17 -14.54 -17.30
CA ASN A 114 -28.35 -13.98 -17.99
C ASN A 114 -28.04 -12.66 -18.72
N GLY A 115 -26.85 -12.56 -19.33
CA GLY A 115 -26.39 -11.37 -20.03
C GLY A 115 -25.99 -10.18 -19.16
N LYS A 116 -26.02 -10.29 -17.83
CA LYS A 116 -25.64 -9.24 -16.88
C LYS A 116 -24.32 -9.56 -16.20
N LEU A 117 -23.48 -8.54 -16.02
CA LEU A 117 -22.26 -8.64 -15.23
C LEU A 117 -22.63 -8.88 -13.77
N ASP A 118 -22.08 -9.94 -13.20
CA ASP A 118 -22.43 -10.42 -11.87
C ASP A 118 -21.22 -10.39 -10.92
N ALA A 119 -20.02 -10.65 -11.43
CA ALA A 119 -18.79 -10.58 -10.64
C ALA A 119 -17.59 -10.17 -11.52
N THR A 120 -16.58 -9.59 -10.89
CA THR A 120 -15.28 -9.34 -11.51
C THR A 120 -14.16 -9.83 -10.59
N GLY A 121 -13.02 -10.19 -11.17
CA GLY A 121 -11.87 -10.65 -10.42
C GLY A 121 -10.57 -10.41 -11.19
N LYS A 122 -9.48 -10.20 -10.46
CA LYS A 122 -8.16 -10.04 -11.05
C LYS A 122 -7.17 -10.95 -10.36
N ILE A 123 -6.18 -11.42 -11.11
CA ILE A 123 -5.05 -12.18 -10.58
C ILE A 123 -3.80 -11.85 -11.40
N GLY A 124 -2.64 -11.80 -10.76
CA GLY A 124 -1.39 -11.48 -11.44
C GLY A 124 -0.23 -12.42 -11.10
N ALA A 125 0.79 -12.36 -11.95
CA ALA A 125 2.04 -13.09 -11.83
C ALA A 125 3.22 -12.19 -12.25
N LEU A 126 4.39 -12.42 -11.66
CA LEU A 126 5.66 -11.83 -12.09
C LEU A 126 6.48 -12.87 -12.85
N VAL A 127 7.16 -12.41 -13.90
CA VAL A 127 8.06 -13.22 -14.74
C VAL A 127 9.46 -12.61 -14.69
N GLU A 128 10.42 -13.41 -14.22
CA GLU A 128 11.84 -13.02 -14.07
C GLU A 128 12.03 -11.60 -13.51
N PRO A 129 11.40 -11.27 -12.37
CA PRO A 129 11.39 -9.91 -11.85
C PRO A 129 12.79 -9.39 -11.53
N GLU A 130 13.78 -10.24 -11.32
CA GLU A 130 15.20 -9.90 -11.16
C GLU A 130 15.84 -9.25 -12.41
N ARG A 131 15.22 -9.42 -13.58
CA ARG A 131 15.66 -8.79 -14.85
C ARG A 131 14.99 -7.44 -15.10
N LEU A 132 14.13 -6.98 -14.19
CA LEU A 132 13.49 -5.68 -14.31
C LEU A 132 14.41 -4.58 -13.79
N GLU A 133 14.63 -3.58 -14.62
CA GLU A 133 15.55 -2.48 -14.36
C GLU A 133 14.77 -1.16 -14.33
N ALA A 134 15.10 -0.29 -13.38
CA ALA A 134 14.43 1.00 -13.29
C ALA A 134 14.86 1.90 -14.45
N ALA A 135 13.93 2.67 -14.99
CA ALA A 135 14.07 3.28 -16.31
C ALA A 135 15.05 4.45 -16.35
N LEU A 136 15.23 5.18 -15.23
CA LEU A 136 16.17 6.30 -15.15
C LEU A 136 17.37 5.95 -14.28
N PRO A 137 18.59 6.39 -14.65
CA PRO A 137 19.77 6.22 -13.81
C PRO A 137 19.67 7.10 -12.55
N VAL A 138 20.49 6.77 -11.54
CA VAL A 138 20.69 7.64 -10.38
C VAL A 138 21.50 8.87 -10.82
N PRO A 139 21.13 10.10 -10.40
CA PRO A 139 21.96 11.28 -10.65
C PRO A 139 23.37 11.12 -10.08
N GLU A 140 24.37 11.64 -10.80
CA GLU A 140 25.78 11.57 -10.36
C GLU A 140 25.99 12.36 -9.05
N ASP A 141 25.26 13.45 -8.88
CA ASP A 141 25.27 14.36 -7.72
C ASP A 141 24.15 14.06 -6.70
N PHE A 142 23.53 12.88 -6.74
CA PHE A 142 22.43 12.50 -5.84
C PHE A 142 22.78 12.67 -4.36
N ASP A 143 23.97 12.23 -3.95
CA ASP A 143 24.42 12.31 -2.56
C ASP A 143 24.73 13.75 -2.15
N GLU A 144 25.33 14.54 -3.04
CA GLU A 144 25.62 15.96 -2.81
C GLU A 144 24.32 16.75 -2.63
N PHE A 145 23.35 16.50 -3.52
CA PHE A 145 22.02 17.11 -3.45
C PHE A 145 21.37 16.84 -2.10
N TRP A 146 21.22 15.58 -1.70
CA TRP A 146 20.54 15.24 -0.45
C TRP A 146 21.32 15.67 0.79
N LYS A 147 22.65 15.61 0.75
CA LYS A 147 23.49 16.18 1.81
C LYS A 147 23.21 17.67 2.00
N LYS A 148 23.12 18.45 0.92
CA LYS A 148 22.77 19.88 0.99
C LYS A 148 21.39 20.10 1.66
N GLN A 149 20.41 19.27 1.34
CA GLN A 149 19.06 19.38 1.93
C GLN A 149 19.09 19.04 3.44
N LEU A 150 19.84 18.00 3.83
CA LEU A 150 20.04 17.63 5.23
C LEU A 150 20.81 18.71 6.00
N ASP A 151 21.84 19.32 5.39
CA ASP A 151 22.58 20.44 5.99
C ASP A 151 21.65 21.66 6.19
N SER A 152 20.71 21.92 5.28
CA SER A 152 19.67 22.95 5.46
C SER A 152 18.77 22.62 6.66
N LEU A 153 18.28 21.38 6.74
CA LEU A 153 17.46 20.90 7.85
C LEU A 153 18.17 21.04 9.20
N HIS A 154 19.44 20.63 9.30
CA HIS A 154 20.21 20.64 10.55
C HIS A 154 20.59 22.03 11.05
N ARG A 155 20.53 23.08 10.21
CA ARG A 155 20.67 24.48 10.68
C ARG A 155 19.50 24.93 11.54
N ILE A 156 18.35 24.26 11.42
CA ILE A 156 17.14 24.55 12.18
C ILE A 156 17.06 23.56 13.36
N PRO A 157 17.19 24.01 14.62
CA PRO A 157 17.07 23.12 15.77
C PRO A 157 15.71 22.42 15.81
N ALA A 158 15.68 21.12 16.14
CA ALA A 158 14.46 20.33 16.14
C ALA A 158 13.39 20.84 17.11
N GLU A 159 13.79 21.33 18.29
CA GLU A 159 12.89 21.82 19.35
C GLU A 159 11.65 20.94 19.56
N MET A 160 11.87 19.63 19.77
CA MET A 160 10.78 18.69 19.99
C MET A 160 9.98 19.06 21.25
N ARG A 161 8.65 19.12 21.09
CA ARG A 161 7.67 19.31 22.17
C ARG A 161 6.68 18.16 22.16
N LEU A 162 6.41 17.64 23.36
CA LEU A 162 5.42 16.58 23.58
C LEU A 162 4.31 17.12 24.48
N THR A 163 3.11 17.21 23.92
CA THR A 163 1.90 17.61 24.67
C THR A 163 1.10 16.35 25.00
N PRO A 164 0.84 16.03 26.28
CA PRO A 164 0.07 14.85 26.65
C PRO A 164 -1.32 14.81 26.00
N LEU A 165 -1.74 13.63 25.55
CA LEU A 165 -3.08 13.33 25.04
C LEU A 165 -3.75 12.27 25.93
N ASN A 166 -5.03 11.98 25.63
CA ASN A 166 -5.78 10.93 26.31
C ASN A 166 -5.06 9.59 26.19
N SER A 167 -4.59 9.11 27.34
CA SER A 167 -3.78 7.90 27.51
C SER A 167 -4.60 6.79 28.17
N SER A 168 -4.15 5.54 28.03
CA SER A 168 -4.72 4.40 28.76
C SER A 168 -3.81 3.98 29.91
N GLY A 169 -4.24 3.01 30.73
CA GLY A 169 -3.37 2.44 31.77
C GLY A 169 -2.15 1.68 31.23
N LEU A 170 -2.09 1.39 29.92
CA LEU A 170 -1.01 0.64 29.28
C LEU A 170 -0.13 1.52 28.37
N ILE A 171 -0.72 2.53 27.73
CA ILE A 171 -0.06 3.34 26.69
C ILE A 171 -0.22 4.83 27.02
N SER A 172 0.89 5.55 26.99
CA SER A 172 0.92 7.02 27.02
C SER A 172 1.00 7.58 25.61
N THR A 173 0.19 8.60 25.33
CA THR A 173 0.10 9.26 24.02
C THR A 173 0.43 10.75 24.14
N PHE A 174 1.10 11.28 23.12
CA PHE A 174 1.53 12.67 23.06
C PHE A 174 1.33 13.22 21.65
N ALA A 175 0.83 14.45 21.54
CA ALA A 175 0.99 15.22 20.31
C ALA A 175 2.45 15.66 20.24
N LEU A 176 3.14 15.22 19.19
CA LEU A 176 4.53 15.61 18.91
C LEU A 176 4.52 16.77 17.92
N GLN A 177 5.27 17.82 18.26
CA GLN A 177 5.63 18.88 17.33
C GLN A 177 7.14 19.14 17.38
N ALA A 178 7.77 19.27 16.23
CA ALA A 178 9.14 19.72 16.07
C ALA A 178 9.24 20.70 14.90
N ASN A 179 10.23 21.58 14.92
CA ASN A 179 10.53 22.42 13.77
C ASN A 179 10.89 21.53 12.58
N GLY A 180 10.38 21.86 11.40
CA GLY A 180 10.68 21.15 10.16
C GLY A 180 11.86 21.74 9.42
N GLY A 181 11.74 21.81 8.09
CA GLY A 181 12.75 22.35 7.19
C GLY A 181 12.64 23.85 6.97
N ASP A 182 13.32 24.32 5.93
CA ASP A 182 13.36 25.72 5.51
C ASP A 182 12.04 26.24 4.91
N ASP A 183 11.05 25.37 4.70
CA ASP A 183 9.70 25.75 4.31
C ASP A 183 8.85 26.27 5.48
N GLY A 184 9.39 26.24 6.70
CA GLY A 184 8.70 26.71 7.90
C GLY A 184 7.54 25.82 8.36
N VAL A 185 7.34 24.66 7.72
CA VAL A 185 6.26 23.72 8.07
C VAL A 185 6.78 22.74 9.12
N PRO A 186 6.16 22.63 10.31
CA PRO A 186 6.64 21.75 11.36
C PRO A 186 6.45 20.27 11.02
N VAL A 187 7.19 19.41 11.72
CA VAL A 187 6.81 18.01 11.89
C VAL A 187 5.70 17.95 12.93
N ARG A 188 4.57 17.32 12.59
CA ARG A 188 3.48 17.04 13.53
C ARG A 188 3.05 15.59 13.43
N GLY A 189 2.80 14.99 14.59
CA GLY A 189 2.40 13.59 14.70
C GLY A 189 1.81 13.25 16.06
N VAL A 190 1.45 11.99 16.24
CA VAL A 190 1.13 11.43 17.54
C VAL A 190 2.16 10.35 17.87
N LEU A 191 2.77 10.49 19.04
CA LEU A 191 3.68 9.53 19.64
C LEU A 191 2.89 8.67 20.64
N ALA A 192 2.99 7.35 20.53
CA ALA A 192 2.53 6.41 21.53
C ALA A 192 3.70 5.60 22.08
N ARG A 193 3.72 5.35 23.38
CA ARG A 193 4.73 4.53 24.06
C ARG A 193 4.14 3.79 25.27
N PRO A 194 4.77 2.73 25.78
CA PRO A 194 4.38 2.12 27.06
C PRO A 194 4.32 3.17 28.18
N VAL A 195 3.37 3.03 29.12
CA VAL A 195 3.32 3.88 30.33
C VAL A 195 4.60 3.70 31.16
N LYS A 196 5.05 2.46 31.33
CA LYS A 196 6.31 2.14 31.99
C LYS A 196 7.43 2.17 30.96
N THR A 197 8.25 3.20 31.02
CA THR A 197 9.41 3.35 30.14
C THR A 197 10.71 3.07 30.87
N VAL A 198 11.70 2.59 30.13
CA VAL A 198 13.08 2.40 30.57
C VAL A 198 13.99 3.21 29.66
N ARG A 199 14.90 4.00 30.24
CA ARG A 199 15.93 4.71 29.49
C ARG A 199 16.75 3.71 28.68
N GLY A 200 16.90 3.93 27.37
CA GLY A 200 17.61 2.98 26.50
C GLY A 200 16.93 1.62 26.35
N GLY A 201 15.65 1.50 26.67
CA GLY A 201 14.95 0.22 26.76
C GLY A 201 13.97 -0.08 25.62
N HIS A 202 13.73 0.89 24.72
CA HIS A 202 12.64 0.78 23.74
C HIS A 202 13.13 0.91 22.30
N PRO A 203 12.76 -0.04 21.40
CA PRO A 203 12.92 0.19 19.98
C PRO A 203 12.00 1.35 19.53
N ALA A 204 12.35 2.02 18.45
CA ALA A 204 11.55 3.10 17.88
C ALA A 204 11.03 2.73 16.49
N ILE A 205 9.85 3.23 16.13
CA ILE A 205 9.23 3.00 14.83
C ILE A 205 8.48 4.24 14.33
N LEU A 206 8.77 4.64 13.10
CA LEU A 206 8.08 5.70 12.38
C LEU A 206 7.06 5.12 11.41
N LEU A 207 5.83 5.64 11.46
CA LEU A 207 4.72 5.29 10.60
C LEU A 207 4.32 6.51 9.75
N PRO A 208 5.03 6.77 8.63
CA PRO A 208 4.63 7.84 7.73
C PRO A 208 3.33 7.47 6.99
N HIS A 209 2.48 8.46 6.80
CA HIS A 209 1.19 8.29 6.13
C HIS A 209 1.32 7.92 4.64
N GLY A 210 0.42 7.07 4.16
CA GLY A 210 0.08 6.97 2.73
C GLY A 210 -0.49 8.29 2.21
N ALA A 211 -0.72 8.41 0.90
CA ALA A 211 -1.14 9.69 0.31
C ALA A 211 -2.45 10.23 0.92
N GLY A 212 -2.59 11.55 0.93
CA GLY A 212 -3.80 12.26 1.37
C GLY A 212 -3.63 13.01 2.69
N VAL A 213 -4.72 13.66 3.10
CA VAL A 213 -4.77 14.60 4.22
C VAL A 213 -5.66 14.05 5.33
N ARG A 214 -5.09 13.78 6.50
CA ARG A 214 -5.83 13.22 7.64
C ARG A 214 -5.11 13.41 8.98
N SER A 215 -5.85 13.20 10.05
CA SER A 215 -5.31 13.04 11.41
C SER A 215 -4.48 11.76 11.52
N SER A 216 -3.61 11.72 12.54
CA SER A 216 -2.93 10.52 12.99
C SER A 216 -3.90 9.39 13.33
N ASP A 217 -3.50 8.14 13.02
CA ASP A 217 -4.23 6.92 13.34
C ASP A 217 -3.71 6.31 14.64
N TYR A 218 -4.44 6.58 15.73
CA TYR A 218 -4.11 6.09 17.07
C TYR A 218 -4.03 4.56 17.16
N GLY A 219 -4.83 3.83 16.37
CA GLY A 219 -4.85 2.37 16.39
C GLY A 219 -3.53 1.78 15.90
N ARG A 220 -2.98 2.36 14.81
CA ARG A 220 -1.71 1.91 14.21
C ARG A 220 -0.53 2.03 15.17
N ILE A 221 -0.42 3.14 15.88
CA ILE A 221 0.68 3.37 16.84
C ILE A 221 0.47 2.62 18.16
N ALA A 222 -0.78 2.45 18.62
CA ALA A 222 -1.06 1.75 19.86
C ALA A 222 -0.62 0.29 19.82
N VAL A 223 -0.75 -0.39 18.67
CA VAL A 223 -0.29 -1.78 18.50
C VAL A 223 1.22 -1.91 18.67
N TRP A 224 1.99 -0.94 18.18
CA TRP A 224 3.45 -0.94 18.35
C TRP A 224 3.87 -0.53 19.76
N ALA A 225 3.22 0.47 20.34
CA ALA A 225 3.45 0.85 21.73
C ALA A 225 3.17 -0.30 22.69
N ALA A 226 2.10 -1.08 22.46
CA ALA A 226 1.80 -2.29 23.23
C ALA A 226 2.87 -3.39 23.09
N LYS A 227 3.66 -3.38 22.00
CA LYS A 227 4.82 -4.27 21.80
C LYS A 227 6.13 -3.71 22.38
N GLY A 228 6.07 -2.55 23.04
CA GLY A 228 7.24 -1.93 23.66
C GLY A 228 7.92 -0.85 22.82
N PHE A 229 7.38 -0.44 21.68
CA PHE A 229 8.02 0.57 20.83
C PHE A 229 7.70 2.00 21.26
N LEU A 230 8.62 2.93 20.95
CA LEU A 230 8.32 4.34 20.72
C LEU A 230 7.74 4.46 19.31
N ALA A 231 6.42 4.58 19.20
CA ALA A 231 5.72 4.56 17.92
C ALA A 231 5.22 5.96 17.55
N LEU A 232 5.75 6.53 16.46
CA LEU A 232 5.38 7.85 15.98
C LEU A 232 4.68 7.74 14.63
N ASP A 233 3.50 8.35 14.51
CA ASP A 233 2.74 8.47 13.27
C ASP A 233 2.67 9.95 12.87
N ILE A 234 3.08 10.25 11.63
CA ILE A 234 3.16 11.61 11.10
C ILE A 234 2.34 11.74 9.82
N ASN A 235 1.66 12.89 9.68
CA ASN A 235 1.06 13.27 8.41
C ASN A 235 2.10 13.95 7.49
N ALA A 236 1.83 13.92 6.19
CA ALA A 236 2.73 14.43 5.17
C ALA A 236 2.76 15.96 5.05
N HIS A 237 2.10 16.72 5.93
CA HIS A 237 1.81 18.14 5.69
C HIS A 237 2.08 19.04 6.90
N GLY A 238 2.53 18.49 8.03
CA GLY A 238 2.71 19.25 9.26
C GLY A 238 1.39 19.77 9.85
N LEU A 239 0.27 19.11 9.54
CA LEU A 239 -1.05 19.51 10.00
C LEU A 239 -1.27 19.12 11.46
N GLU A 240 -2.11 19.89 12.15
CA GLU A 240 -2.56 19.54 13.50
C GLU A 240 -3.34 18.24 13.48
N ASN A 241 -3.16 17.41 14.52
CA ASN A 241 -3.91 16.17 14.70
C ASN A 241 -5.16 16.42 15.57
N GLY A 242 -6.20 15.60 15.40
CA GLY A 242 -7.41 15.67 16.23
C GLY A 242 -8.40 16.78 15.86
N ARG A 243 -8.22 17.48 14.73
CA ARG A 243 -9.23 18.37 14.15
C ARG A 243 -10.46 17.58 13.68
N ASP A 244 -11.57 18.28 13.45
CA ASP A 244 -12.78 17.68 12.90
C ASP A 244 -12.58 17.24 11.43
N PRO A 245 -13.41 16.30 10.92
CA PRO A 245 -13.30 15.80 9.55
C PRO A 245 -13.45 16.88 8.46
N ASP A 246 -14.30 17.89 8.67
CA ASP A 246 -14.56 18.94 7.67
C ASP A 246 -13.32 19.82 7.47
N TRP A 247 -12.57 20.09 8.54
CA TRP A 247 -11.29 20.78 8.46
C TRP A 247 -10.29 20.04 7.58
N TYR A 248 -10.20 18.70 7.70
CA TYR A 248 -9.32 17.91 6.84
C TYR A 248 -9.83 17.86 5.39
N ALA A 249 -11.15 17.82 5.17
CA ALA A 249 -11.73 17.87 3.83
C ALA A 249 -11.39 19.19 3.10
N GLU A 250 -11.39 20.33 3.81
CA GLU A 250 -10.93 21.60 3.24
C GLU A 250 -9.42 21.59 2.96
N LYS A 251 -8.62 21.02 3.86
CA LYS A 251 -7.17 20.87 3.64
C LYS A 251 -6.85 19.93 2.48
N GLU A 252 -7.65 18.89 2.25
CA GLU A 252 -7.48 18.00 1.10
C GLU A 252 -7.57 18.75 -0.23
N LYS A 253 -8.46 19.74 -0.34
CA LYS A 253 -8.53 20.63 -1.52
C LYS A 253 -7.27 21.47 -1.67
N GLU A 254 -6.75 22.04 -0.59
CA GLU A 254 -5.50 22.83 -0.58
C GLU A 254 -4.29 21.99 -1.02
N TYR A 255 -4.25 20.71 -0.66
CA TYR A 255 -3.18 19.77 -1.02
C TYR A 255 -3.47 18.93 -2.26
N ALA A 256 -4.55 19.18 -3.01
CA ALA A 256 -4.86 18.42 -4.22
C ALA A 256 -3.66 18.34 -5.20
N GLY A 257 -3.25 17.13 -5.57
CA GLY A 257 -2.11 16.90 -6.46
C GLY A 257 -0.73 17.22 -5.86
N TYR A 258 -0.58 17.40 -4.55
CA TYR A 258 0.72 17.66 -3.92
C TYR A 258 1.87 16.72 -4.31
N PRO A 259 1.66 15.39 -4.56
CA PRO A 259 2.77 14.50 -4.84
C PRO A 259 3.50 14.79 -6.15
N VAL A 260 2.89 15.54 -7.07
CA VAL A 260 3.47 15.89 -8.39
C VAL A 260 3.94 17.35 -8.47
N ARG A 261 3.65 18.19 -7.46
CA ARG A 261 3.93 19.64 -7.51
C ARG A 261 5.44 19.91 -7.58
N GLY A 262 5.84 20.73 -8.55
CA GLY A 262 7.19 21.29 -8.68
C GLY A 262 8.16 20.42 -9.48
N PHE A 263 7.80 19.20 -9.83
CA PHE A 263 8.68 18.30 -10.60
C PHE A 263 8.89 18.79 -12.04
N GLU A 264 7.89 19.44 -12.64
CA GLU A 264 7.93 19.94 -14.01
C GLU A 264 8.94 21.08 -14.23
N SER A 265 9.38 21.74 -13.15
CA SER A 265 10.31 22.88 -13.19
C SER A 265 11.69 22.53 -13.77
N GLY A 266 12.15 21.29 -13.61
CA GLY A 266 13.53 20.90 -13.89
C GLY A 266 14.52 21.24 -12.77
N ASP A 267 14.09 21.91 -11.70
CA ASP A 267 14.88 22.21 -10.51
C ASP A 267 14.63 21.12 -9.44
N PRO A 268 15.64 20.35 -9.01
CA PRO A 268 15.46 19.29 -8.02
C PRO A 268 15.10 19.80 -6.64
N GLU A 269 15.24 21.10 -6.33
CA GLU A 269 14.77 21.68 -5.06
C GLU A 269 13.29 22.07 -5.09
N ALA A 270 12.69 22.32 -6.26
CA ALA A 270 11.30 22.75 -6.37
C ALA A 270 10.22 21.74 -5.90
N PRO A 271 10.40 20.40 -5.99
CA PRO A 271 9.35 19.46 -5.61
C PRO A 271 8.92 19.56 -4.16
N TYR A 272 7.61 19.61 -3.92
CA TYR A 272 7.05 19.59 -2.56
C TYR A 272 7.47 18.35 -1.75
N MET A 273 7.72 17.24 -2.46
CA MET A 273 8.23 15.98 -1.88
C MET A 273 9.63 16.11 -1.25
N ARG A 274 10.36 17.21 -1.49
CA ARG A 274 11.57 17.56 -0.72
C ARG A 274 11.24 17.70 0.76
N ASN A 275 10.23 18.53 1.06
CA ASN A 275 9.86 18.90 2.41
C ASN A 275 9.13 17.76 3.12
N VAL A 276 8.19 17.11 2.40
CA VAL A 276 8.17 15.65 2.27
C VAL A 276 9.10 14.83 3.18
N PHE A 277 10.23 14.49 2.57
CA PHE A 277 11.26 13.59 3.10
C PHE A 277 12.10 14.23 4.20
N LEU A 278 12.34 15.55 4.16
CA LEU A 278 13.03 16.22 5.26
C LEU A 278 12.26 16.12 6.58
N ARG A 279 10.92 16.20 6.56
CA ARG A 279 10.11 15.94 7.76
C ARG A 279 10.17 14.50 8.24
N VAL A 280 10.33 13.53 7.33
CA VAL A 280 10.56 12.13 7.71
C VAL A 280 11.88 11.99 8.47
N VAL A 281 12.96 12.58 7.94
CA VAL A 281 14.27 12.57 8.61
C VAL A 281 14.17 13.24 9.99
N ARG A 282 13.58 14.43 10.08
CA ARG A 282 13.36 15.13 11.35
C ARG A 282 12.52 14.33 12.35
N ALA A 283 11.51 13.60 11.89
CA ALA A 283 10.72 12.72 12.76
C ALA A 283 11.55 11.54 13.30
N LEU A 284 12.44 10.97 12.48
CA LEU A 284 13.39 9.94 12.90
C LEU A 284 14.41 10.50 13.91
N GLU A 285 14.92 11.71 13.70
CA GLU A 285 15.78 12.40 14.67
C GLU A 285 15.08 12.53 16.02
N CYS A 286 13.83 13.02 16.04
CA CYS A 286 13.03 13.16 17.26
C CYS A 286 12.90 11.83 18.01
N LEU A 287 12.66 10.72 17.31
CA LEU A 287 12.61 9.39 17.93
C LEU A 287 13.96 9.00 18.54
N THR A 288 15.07 9.28 17.85
CA THR A 288 16.41 8.91 18.34
C THR A 288 16.95 9.82 19.44
N ASP A 289 16.37 11.02 19.60
CA ASP A 289 16.70 11.94 20.69
C ASP A 289 15.94 11.62 21.98
N MET A 290 14.93 10.74 21.92
CA MET A 290 14.22 10.29 23.11
C MET A 290 15.16 9.47 24.02
N PRO A 291 15.26 9.78 25.33
CA PRO A 291 16.12 9.03 26.25
C PRO A 291 15.70 7.56 26.41
N GLU A 292 14.46 7.22 26.07
CA GLU A 292 13.92 5.87 26.08
C GLU A 292 14.38 5.01 24.90
N TRP A 293 14.87 5.61 23.81
CA TRP A 293 15.29 4.87 22.62
C TRP A 293 16.52 4.00 22.91
N ASP A 294 16.47 2.74 22.48
CA ASP A 294 17.49 1.72 22.76
C ASP A 294 18.83 1.88 22.03
N GLY A 295 18.96 2.92 21.20
CA GLY A 295 20.19 3.23 20.48
C GLY A 295 20.48 2.35 19.27
N ARG A 296 19.65 1.34 18.96
CA ARG A 296 19.99 0.31 17.95
C ARG A 296 18.84 -0.16 17.06
N ASN A 297 17.59 0.02 17.48
CA ASN A 297 16.40 -0.36 16.73
C ASN A 297 15.59 0.90 16.37
N LEU A 298 15.66 1.32 15.11
CA LEU A 298 14.87 2.40 14.54
C LEU A 298 14.27 1.92 13.22
N TRP A 299 12.96 1.72 13.19
CA TRP A 299 12.27 1.13 12.05
C TRP A 299 11.39 2.13 11.32
N VAL A 300 11.24 1.94 10.01
CA VAL A 300 10.19 2.62 9.24
C VAL A 300 9.16 1.60 8.74
N PHE A 301 7.89 1.91 8.95
CA PHE A 301 6.77 1.05 8.62
C PHE A 301 5.71 1.84 7.83
N GLY A 302 5.75 1.72 6.50
CA GLY A 302 4.99 2.58 5.61
C GLY A 302 4.42 1.86 4.38
N GLY A 303 3.21 2.25 3.99
CA GLY A 303 2.52 1.74 2.81
C GLY A 303 2.23 2.83 1.78
N SER A 304 2.22 2.48 0.49
CA SER A 304 1.97 3.44 -0.60
C SER A 304 2.95 4.63 -0.52
N GLN A 305 2.49 5.88 -0.43
CA GLN A 305 3.38 7.03 -0.20
C GLN A 305 4.19 6.92 1.11
N GLY A 306 3.66 6.25 2.13
CA GLY A 306 4.40 5.97 3.37
C GLY A 306 5.62 5.10 3.10
N ALA A 307 5.54 4.19 2.12
CA ALA A 307 6.69 3.40 1.70
C ALA A 307 7.73 4.23 0.93
N TRP A 308 7.27 5.16 0.10
CA TRP A 308 8.15 6.11 -0.60
C TRP A 308 8.94 6.96 0.40
N GLN A 309 8.24 7.51 1.39
CA GLN A 309 8.83 8.19 2.54
C GLN A 309 9.78 7.26 3.33
N GLY A 310 9.43 5.99 3.47
CA GLY A 310 10.26 5.00 4.16
C GLY A 310 11.57 4.67 3.44
N LEU A 311 11.56 4.59 2.11
CA LEU A 311 12.79 4.46 1.31
C LEU A 311 13.70 5.67 1.49
N ALA A 312 13.13 6.87 1.41
CA ALA A 312 13.88 8.11 1.65
C ALA A 312 14.46 8.14 3.08
N GLY A 313 13.64 7.86 4.10
CA GLY A 313 14.09 7.81 5.50
C GLY A 313 15.21 6.80 5.72
N ALA A 314 15.08 5.58 5.18
CA ALA A 314 16.10 4.54 5.29
C ALA A 314 17.42 4.88 4.58
N ALA A 315 17.35 5.63 3.47
CA ALA A 315 18.54 6.06 2.73
C ALA A 315 19.22 7.29 3.33
N LEU A 316 18.43 8.22 3.89
CA LEU A 316 18.90 9.54 4.34
C LEU A 316 19.24 9.59 5.83
N MET A 317 18.73 8.66 6.65
CA MET A 317 18.99 8.61 8.08
C MET A 317 19.80 7.35 8.45
N PRO A 318 21.12 7.47 8.67
CA PRO A 318 22.00 6.32 8.92
C PRO A 318 21.65 5.49 10.17
N LYS A 319 20.89 6.05 11.12
CA LYS A 319 20.45 5.33 12.32
C LYS A 319 19.27 4.38 12.06
N VAL A 320 18.58 4.48 10.92
CA VAL A 320 17.51 3.54 10.57
C VAL A 320 18.11 2.15 10.48
N SER A 321 17.52 1.22 11.21
CA SER A 321 18.01 -0.15 11.35
C SER A 321 17.18 -1.17 10.56
N GLY A 322 16.08 -0.76 9.93
CA GLY A 322 15.23 -1.63 9.12
C GLY A 322 14.02 -0.92 8.54
N ALA A 323 13.47 -1.46 7.45
CA ALA A 323 12.27 -0.95 6.80
C ALA A 323 11.32 -2.09 6.39
N ALA A 324 10.04 -1.95 6.71
CA ALA A 324 8.99 -2.87 6.26
C ALA A 324 7.93 -2.09 5.50
N LEU A 325 7.91 -2.31 4.18
CA LEU A 325 7.21 -1.48 3.22
C LEU A 325 6.21 -2.30 2.41
N TRP A 326 5.03 -1.76 2.15
CA TRP A 326 4.00 -2.47 1.37
C TRP A 326 3.34 -1.59 0.33
N ILE A 327 2.87 -2.21 -0.76
CA ILE A 327 2.32 -1.53 -1.95
C ILE A 327 3.12 -0.27 -2.30
N PRO A 328 4.45 -0.36 -2.45
CA PRO A 328 5.30 0.81 -2.30
C PRO A 328 5.15 1.77 -3.48
N ALA A 329 4.72 3.00 -3.20
CA ALA A 329 4.68 4.06 -4.19
C ALA A 329 6.07 4.67 -4.41
N GLY A 330 6.20 5.58 -5.38
CA GLY A 330 7.48 6.22 -5.67
C GLY A 330 8.49 5.30 -6.36
N CYS A 331 8.05 4.17 -6.91
CA CYS A 331 8.91 3.22 -7.61
C CYS A 331 8.78 3.35 -9.12
N ASP A 332 9.90 3.59 -9.80
CA ASP A 332 9.99 3.75 -11.27
C ASP A 332 8.95 4.73 -11.82
N ILE A 333 8.90 5.91 -11.18
CA ILE A 333 7.85 6.90 -11.37
C ILE A 333 7.85 7.49 -12.78
N TYR A 334 9.00 7.45 -13.47
CA TYR A 334 9.12 7.94 -14.83
C TYR A 334 8.36 7.09 -15.86
N VAL A 335 8.19 5.79 -15.65
CA VAL A 335 7.50 4.90 -16.62
C VAL A 335 6.08 4.53 -16.22
N GLY A 336 5.57 5.13 -15.14
CA GLY A 336 4.16 4.96 -14.77
C GLY A 336 3.92 4.54 -13.33
N GLY A 337 4.95 4.51 -12.48
CA GLY A 337 4.76 4.46 -11.04
C GLY A 337 3.98 5.67 -10.52
N TRP A 338 3.20 5.48 -9.47
CA TRP A 338 2.55 6.58 -8.76
C TRP A 338 3.60 7.56 -8.21
N PRO A 339 3.40 8.90 -8.32
CA PRO A 339 2.15 9.60 -8.68
C PRO A 339 2.00 9.98 -10.17
N PHE A 340 2.91 9.55 -11.03
CA PHE A 340 2.98 9.99 -12.43
C PHE A 340 2.36 8.99 -13.43
N ALA A 341 1.59 8.02 -12.95
CA ALA A 341 0.85 7.05 -13.78
C ALA A 341 -0.08 7.73 -14.82
N HIS A 342 -0.63 8.90 -14.50
CA HIS A 342 -1.50 9.66 -15.38
C HIS A 342 -0.82 10.20 -16.67
N LEU A 343 0.51 10.12 -16.74
CA LEU A 343 1.32 10.50 -17.90
C LEU A 343 1.66 9.34 -18.84
N ILE A 344 1.22 8.12 -18.54
CA ILE A 344 1.39 6.97 -19.45
C ILE A 344 0.71 7.27 -20.78
N GLY A 345 1.43 7.03 -21.90
CA GLY A 345 0.95 7.31 -23.25
C GLY A 345 0.84 8.80 -23.59
N LYS A 346 1.34 9.70 -22.75
CA LYS A 346 1.31 11.15 -22.96
C LYS A 346 2.72 11.74 -23.03
N THR A 347 2.85 12.89 -23.68
CA THR A 347 4.07 13.69 -23.66
C THR A 347 4.37 14.15 -22.23
N ARG A 348 5.59 13.92 -21.77
CA ARG A 348 6.06 14.30 -20.44
C ARG A 348 6.72 15.69 -20.49
N PRO A 349 6.52 16.56 -19.49
CA PRO A 349 7.29 17.79 -19.36
C PRO A 349 8.79 17.50 -19.31
N GLU A 350 9.58 18.33 -20.01
CA GLU A 350 11.04 18.12 -20.15
C GLU A 350 11.76 18.11 -18.78
N GLY A 351 11.33 19.00 -17.87
CA GLY A 351 11.90 19.12 -16.53
C GLY A 351 11.77 17.85 -15.67
N LEU A 352 10.78 16.98 -15.94
CA LEU A 352 10.58 15.75 -15.17
C LEU A 352 11.79 14.82 -15.20
N ARG A 353 12.48 14.71 -16.35
CA ARG A 353 13.66 13.84 -16.45
C ARG A 353 14.82 14.33 -15.60
N ARG A 354 14.89 15.63 -15.32
CA ARG A 354 15.92 16.25 -14.47
C ARG A 354 15.59 16.07 -12.99
N THR A 355 14.32 16.19 -12.59
CA THR A 355 13.93 16.20 -11.17
C THR A 355 13.60 14.82 -10.61
N LEU A 356 12.85 13.98 -11.34
CA LEU A 356 12.33 12.70 -10.82
C LEU A 356 13.42 11.77 -10.26
N PRO A 357 14.60 11.61 -10.90
CA PRO A 357 15.62 10.71 -10.40
C PRO A 357 16.14 11.01 -8.98
N TYR A 358 16.04 12.26 -8.51
CA TYR A 358 16.40 12.62 -7.12
C TYR A 358 15.39 12.14 -6.08
N TYR A 359 14.18 11.81 -6.51
CA TYR A 359 13.08 11.41 -5.65
C TYR A 359 12.64 9.97 -5.91
N ASP A 360 13.06 9.32 -6.98
CA ASP A 360 12.69 7.93 -7.27
C ASP A 360 13.20 6.99 -6.17
N GLY A 361 12.33 6.09 -5.71
CA GLY A 361 12.65 5.06 -4.72
C GLY A 361 13.84 4.20 -5.12
N GLY A 362 14.06 4.00 -6.42
CA GLY A 362 15.19 3.30 -7.00
C GLY A 362 16.53 4.00 -6.73
N SER A 363 16.55 5.32 -6.63
CA SER A 363 17.78 6.06 -6.28
C SER A 363 18.11 5.91 -4.79
N PHE A 364 17.10 6.09 -3.92
CA PHE A 364 17.26 5.83 -2.48
C PHE A 364 17.67 4.39 -2.18
N ALA A 365 17.08 3.41 -2.87
CA ALA A 365 17.37 2.00 -2.68
C ALA A 365 18.86 1.65 -2.81
N THR A 366 19.60 2.36 -3.68
CA THR A 366 21.05 2.14 -3.86
C THR A 366 21.89 2.55 -2.64
N ARG A 367 21.34 3.33 -1.72
CA ARG A 367 22.02 3.80 -0.48
C ARG A 367 21.69 2.93 0.73
N ILE A 368 20.71 2.04 0.63
CA ILE A 368 20.28 1.16 1.74
C ILE A 368 21.09 -0.14 1.69
N LYS A 369 22.17 -0.23 2.50
CA LYS A 369 23.20 -1.29 2.38
C LYS A 369 23.17 -2.38 3.45
N ASP A 370 22.98 -2.02 4.71
CA ASP A 370 23.29 -2.94 5.83
C ASP A 370 22.09 -3.18 6.76
N ILE A 371 20.88 -3.01 6.26
CA ILE A 371 19.65 -3.15 7.04
C ILE A 371 18.64 -4.10 6.38
N PRO A 372 17.83 -4.81 7.18
CA PRO A 372 16.70 -5.59 6.70
C PRO A 372 15.65 -4.69 6.02
N VAL A 373 15.27 -5.06 4.79
CA VAL A 373 14.22 -4.36 4.03
C VAL A 373 13.22 -5.38 3.50
N MET A 374 11.94 -5.17 3.77
CA MET A 374 10.87 -5.98 3.22
C MET A 374 9.96 -5.17 2.31
N PHE A 375 9.68 -5.71 1.12
CA PHE A 375 8.66 -5.22 0.19
C PHE A 375 7.54 -6.25 0.12
N SER A 376 6.33 -5.85 0.48
CA SER A 376 5.10 -6.63 0.26
C SER A 376 4.32 -6.04 -0.91
N MET A 377 4.04 -6.83 -1.94
CA MET A 377 3.59 -6.35 -3.25
C MET A 377 2.27 -6.99 -3.67
N GLY A 378 1.35 -6.19 -4.21
CA GLY A 378 0.11 -6.67 -4.80
C GLY A 378 0.27 -6.88 -6.30
N LEU A 379 -0.02 -8.08 -6.80
CA LEU A 379 0.11 -8.38 -8.23
C LEU A 379 -1.13 -7.99 -9.05
N ILE A 380 -2.10 -7.33 -8.42
CA ILE A 380 -3.22 -6.67 -9.11
C ILE A 380 -3.35 -5.20 -8.70
N ASP A 381 -2.29 -4.65 -8.12
CA ASP A 381 -2.17 -3.23 -7.78
C ASP A 381 -1.86 -2.42 -9.05
N GLU A 382 -2.86 -1.68 -9.53
CA GLU A 382 -2.73 -0.79 -10.70
C GLU A 382 -2.20 0.61 -10.33
N VAL A 383 -2.03 0.91 -9.03
CA VAL A 383 -1.46 2.17 -8.52
C VAL A 383 0.04 2.03 -8.33
N CYS A 384 0.47 1.03 -7.57
CA CYS A 384 1.88 0.72 -7.30
C CYS A 384 2.27 -0.56 -8.04
N LYS A 385 2.50 -0.41 -9.33
CA LYS A 385 2.64 -1.51 -10.29
C LYS A 385 3.83 -2.40 -9.98
N ALA A 386 3.59 -3.72 -10.05
CA ALA A 386 4.55 -4.71 -9.62
C ALA A 386 5.85 -4.74 -10.42
N ASP A 387 5.84 -4.32 -11.69
CA ASP A 387 7.03 -4.20 -12.53
C ASP A 387 7.97 -3.08 -12.03
N GLY A 388 7.46 -1.86 -11.86
CA GLY A 388 8.24 -0.72 -11.35
C GLY A 388 8.70 -0.92 -9.91
N VAL A 389 7.85 -1.51 -9.05
CA VAL A 389 8.25 -1.87 -7.68
C VAL A 389 9.35 -2.93 -7.68
N SER A 390 9.28 -3.93 -8.57
CA SER A 390 10.34 -4.95 -8.69
C SER A 390 11.65 -4.35 -9.17
N ALA A 391 11.60 -3.42 -10.13
CA ALA A 391 12.77 -2.70 -10.61
C ALA A 391 13.50 -1.93 -9.49
N VAL A 392 12.75 -1.27 -8.60
CA VAL A 392 13.31 -0.61 -7.41
C VAL A 392 13.82 -1.60 -6.38
N TYR A 393 13.09 -2.70 -6.12
CA TYR A 393 13.55 -3.76 -5.22
C TYR A 393 14.90 -4.36 -5.67
N ASN A 394 15.11 -4.50 -6.97
CA ASN A 394 16.38 -5.00 -7.50
C ASN A 394 17.54 -4.03 -7.23
N ARG A 395 17.29 -2.72 -7.18
CA ARG A 395 18.27 -1.68 -6.83
C ARG A 395 18.62 -1.59 -5.35
N LEU A 396 17.86 -2.25 -4.46
CA LEU A 396 18.25 -2.32 -3.04
C LEU A 396 19.64 -2.91 -2.92
N ALA A 397 20.58 -2.10 -2.41
CA ALA A 397 21.97 -2.48 -2.22
C ALA A 397 22.14 -3.49 -1.08
N THR A 398 21.18 -3.55 -0.16
CA THR A 398 21.20 -4.49 0.96
C THR A 398 20.97 -5.92 0.50
N PRO A 399 21.79 -6.88 0.99
CA PRO A 399 21.53 -8.31 0.76
C PRO A 399 20.40 -8.81 1.67
N LEU A 400 20.03 -8.07 2.72
CA LEU A 400 19.01 -8.42 3.70
C LEU A 400 17.59 -8.02 3.22
N LYS A 401 17.33 -8.20 1.93
CA LYS A 401 16.06 -7.83 1.30
C LYS A 401 15.12 -9.02 1.18
N ARG A 402 13.84 -8.81 1.49
CA ARG A 402 12.75 -9.80 1.35
C ARG A 402 11.63 -9.24 0.49
N ARG A 403 11.16 -10.03 -0.46
CA ARG A 403 10.01 -9.68 -1.31
C ARG A 403 8.90 -10.69 -1.08
N GLU A 404 7.72 -10.19 -0.74
CA GLU A 404 6.50 -10.97 -0.61
C GLU A 404 5.51 -10.57 -1.69
N LEU A 405 4.88 -11.57 -2.29
CA LEU A 405 4.01 -11.42 -3.45
C LEU A 405 2.60 -11.87 -3.10
N HIS A 406 1.63 -11.02 -3.41
CA HIS A 406 0.21 -11.31 -3.20
C HIS A 406 -0.53 -11.24 -4.53
N GLU A 407 -0.77 -12.40 -5.15
CA GLU A 407 -1.36 -12.56 -6.49
C GLU A 407 -2.72 -11.88 -6.68
N ARG A 408 -3.45 -11.63 -5.59
CA ARG A 408 -4.82 -11.07 -5.57
C ARG A 408 -4.96 -9.82 -4.71
N MET A 409 -3.85 -9.22 -4.28
CA MET A 409 -3.89 -7.97 -3.53
C MET A 409 -3.85 -6.78 -4.48
N GLN A 410 -4.85 -5.89 -4.37
CA GLN A 410 -4.91 -4.60 -5.07
C GLN A 410 -4.11 -3.53 -4.30
N HIS A 411 -4.44 -2.25 -4.49
CA HIS A 411 -3.91 -1.15 -3.68
C HIS A 411 -4.55 -1.05 -2.28
N GLU A 412 -4.95 -2.18 -1.72
CA GLU A 412 -5.52 -2.31 -0.37
C GLU A 412 -4.76 -3.39 0.39
N THR A 413 -4.73 -3.30 1.71
CA THR A 413 -3.89 -4.17 2.54
C THR A 413 -4.72 -4.93 3.55
N GLY A 414 -4.69 -6.25 3.47
CA GLY A 414 -5.31 -7.13 4.44
C GLY A 414 -4.53 -7.21 5.75
N SER A 415 -5.20 -7.63 6.83
CA SER A 415 -4.57 -7.86 8.14
C SER A 415 -3.44 -8.90 8.11
N SER A 416 -3.51 -9.88 7.19
CA SER A 416 -2.46 -10.88 6.98
C SER A 416 -1.12 -10.26 6.57
N VAL A 417 -1.16 -9.26 5.68
CA VAL A 417 0.02 -8.54 5.20
C VAL A 417 0.65 -7.71 6.32
N ILE A 418 -0.19 -7.00 7.08
CA ILE A 418 0.28 -6.25 8.26
C ILE A 418 0.93 -7.18 9.29
N LEU A 419 0.35 -8.36 9.53
CA LEU A 419 0.91 -9.35 10.44
C LEU A 419 2.26 -9.90 9.96
N GLU A 420 2.39 -10.16 8.66
CA GLU A 420 3.63 -10.62 8.04
C GLU A 420 4.75 -9.58 8.21
N LEU A 421 4.49 -8.32 7.85
CA LEU A 421 5.44 -7.22 8.04
C LEU A 421 5.80 -7.03 9.52
N THR A 422 4.82 -7.18 10.41
CA THR A 422 5.04 -7.12 11.87
C THR A 422 6.00 -8.23 12.31
N ARG A 423 5.80 -9.47 11.84
CA ARG A 423 6.70 -10.59 12.14
C ARG A 423 8.11 -10.35 11.60
N PHE A 424 8.22 -9.76 10.40
CA PHE A 424 9.50 -9.39 9.83
C PHE A 424 10.27 -8.41 10.72
N ILE A 425 9.61 -7.33 11.18
CA ILE A 425 10.23 -6.36 12.11
C ILE A 425 10.64 -7.06 13.41
N MET A 426 9.70 -7.74 14.07
CA MET A 426 9.95 -8.38 15.36
C MET A 426 11.07 -9.43 15.32
N GLY A 427 11.19 -10.16 14.20
CA GLY A 427 12.24 -11.15 13.98
C GLY A 427 13.61 -10.58 13.65
N ASN A 428 13.71 -9.27 13.40
CA ASN A 428 14.95 -8.58 13.02
C ASN A 428 15.37 -7.49 14.04
N LEU A 429 14.73 -7.43 15.21
CA LEU A 429 15.20 -6.55 16.29
C LEU A 429 16.56 -7.02 16.82
N LYS A 430 17.45 -6.07 17.09
CA LYS A 430 18.81 -6.28 17.61
C LYS A 430 18.87 -6.39 19.13
#